data_AF-A0A2N7QQ25-F1
#
_entry.id   AF-A0A2N7QQ25-F1
#
_cell.length_a   1.000
_cell.length_b   1.000
_cell.length_c   1.000
_cell.angle_alpha   90.00
_cell.angle_beta   90.00
_cell.angle_gamma   90.00
#
_symmetry.space_group_name_H-M   'P 1'
#
loop_
_entity.id
_entity.type
_entity.pdbx_description
1 polymer ?
#
loop_
_entity_poly.entity_id
_entity_poly.type
_entity_poly.pdbx_seq_one_letter_code
_entity_poly.pdbx_strand_id
1 'polypeptide(L)'
;MVAAIIALIATITGAFLGSLIAEDYRRFRDAQGTAASLSGELSSYVEGGQEMLRLLGLMKEATEAGTVLPFKEFEPPKDILYEAQAKNLGLLGADMAKDVAYVYQRINGFRTGYAILTRAHKELKPNEVASSLAACERMIKASQDRAARLLRNLDSLAAAEYEWPRLPRVKRKSVDH
;
A
#
# COMPACT_ATOMS: atom_id res chain seq x y z
N MET A 1 -2.76 19.62 -54.94
CA MET A 1 -3.77 19.69 -53.87
C MET A 1 -3.90 18.38 -53.10
N VAL A 2 -4.18 17.25 -53.77
CA VAL A 2 -4.32 15.92 -53.12
C VAL A 2 -3.08 15.49 -52.33
N ALA A 3 -1.87 15.63 -52.90
CA ALA A 3 -0.62 15.28 -52.20
C ALA A 3 -0.39 16.09 -50.92
N ALA A 4 -0.76 17.38 -50.91
CA ALA A 4 -0.65 18.24 -49.73
C ALA A 4 -1.64 17.84 -48.63
N ILE A 5 -2.86 17.43 -49.01
CA ILE A 5 -3.87 16.91 -48.06
C ILE A 5 -3.40 15.58 -47.46
N ILE A 6 -2.87 14.67 -48.28
CA ILE A 6 -2.32 13.40 -47.80
C ILE A 6 -1.16 13.64 -46.82
N ALA A 7 -0.23 14.53 -47.17
CA ALA A 7 0.89 14.88 -46.28
C ALA A 7 0.42 15.51 -44.97
N LEU A 8 -0.59 16.39 -45.02
CA LEU A 8 -1.18 17.01 -43.83
C LEU A 8 -1.85 15.98 -42.91
N ILE A 9 -2.68 15.09 -43.48
CA ILE A 9 -3.34 14.01 -42.72
C ILE A 9 -2.29 13.09 -42.10
N ALA A 10 -1.29 12.65 -42.87
CA ALA A 10 -0.23 11.79 -42.37
C ALA A 10 0.55 12.45 -41.21
N THR A 11 0.84 13.75 -41.31
CA THR A 11 1.53 14.50 -40.25
C THR A 11 0.68 14.60 -38.99
N ILE A 12 -0.61 14.94 -39.11
CA ILE A 12 -1.53 15.04 -37.98
C ILE A 12 -1.71 13.67 -37.30
N THR A 13 -1.95 12.62 -38.08
CA THR A 13 -2.11 11.26 -37.55
C THR A 13 -0.82 10.77 -36.88
N GLY A 14 0.34 11.02 -37.48
CA GLY A 14 1.64 10.67 -36.91
C GLY A 14 1.92 11.40 -35.59
N ALA A 15 1.67 12.71 -35.54
CA ALA A 15 1.84 13.51 -34.33
C ALA A 15 0.89 13.06 -33.20
N PHE A 16 -0.37 12.77 -33.53
CA PHE A 16 -1.37 12.31 -32.56
C PHE A 16 -1.02 10.93 -32.00
N LEU A 17 -0.71 9.95 -32.87
CA LEU A 17 -0.29 8.62 -32.43
C LEU A 17 1.00 8.66 -31.60
N GLY A 18 1.97 9.48 -32.02
CA GLY A 18 3.20 9.69 -31.26
C GLY A 18 2.94 10.23 -29.86
N SER A 19 2.05 11.22 -29.73
CA SER A 19 1.67 11.78 -28.42
C SER A 19 0.97 10.76 -27.53
N LEU A 20 0.11 9.90 -28.08
CA LEU A 20 -0.59 8.87 -27.31
C LEU A 20 0.37 7.79 -26.80
N ILE A 21 1.26 7.30 -27.66
CA ILE A 21 2.26 6.29 -27.28
C ILE A 21 3.21 6.86 -26.22
N ALA A 22 3.67 8.10 -26.39
CA ALA A 22 4.55 8.76 -25.43
C ALA A 22 3.88 8.94 -24.07
N GLU A 23 2.62 9.36 -24.03
CA GLU A 23 1.87 9.54 -22.79
C GLU A 23 1.56 8.20 -22.10
N ASP A 24 1.18 7.17 -22.84
CA ASP A 24 0.95 5.83 -22.27
C ASP A 24 2.23 5.21 -21.70
N TYR A 25 3.35 5.34 -22.43
CA TYR A 25 4.67 4.93 -21.94
C TYR A 25 5.07 5.69 -20.68
N ARG A 26 4.84 7.01 -20.64
CA ARG A 26 5.11 7.81 -19.44
C ARG A 26 4.28 7.34 -18.25
N ARG A 27 2.97 7.14 -18.43
CA ARG A 27 2.07 6.61 -17.38
C ARG A 27 2.46 5.22 -16.91
N PHE A 28 2.96 4.38 -17.81
CA PHE A 28 3.53 3.09 -17.42
C PHE A 28 4.71 3.24 -16.49
N ARG A 29 5.69 4.06 -16.87
CA ARG A 29 6.90 4.26 -16.08
C ARG A 29 6.58 4.88 -14.73
N ASP A 30 5.60 5.79 -14.68
CA ASP A 30 5.07 6.33 -13.42
C ASP A 30 4.46 5.21 -12.57
N ALA A 31 3.63 4.34 -13.15
CA ALA A 31 3.04 3.19 -12.44
C ALA A 31 4.11 2.23 -11.88
N GLN A 32 5.15 1.93 -12.66
CA GLN A 32 6.27 1.09 -12.21
C GLN A 32 7.05 1.73 -11.07
N GLY A 33 7.35 3.03 -11.16
CA GLY A 33 8.03 3.77 -10.10
C GLY A 33 7.21 3.81 -8.81
N THR A 34 5.89 4.04 -8.92
CA THR A 34 4.98 3.95 -7.78
C THR A 34 4.95 2.54 -7.19
N ALA A 35 4.86 1.50 -8.03
CA ALA A 35 4.84 0.12 -7.56
C ALA A 35 6.12 -0.28 -6.83
N ALA A 36 7.29 0.05 -7.39
CA ALA A 36 8.59 -0.27 -6.81
C ALA A 36 8.80 0.45 -5.47
N SER A 37 8.48 1.75 -5.39
CA SER A 37 8.65 2.53 -4.16
C SER A 37 7.73 2.05 -3.03
N LEU A 38 6.45 1.77 -3.33
CA LEU A 38 5.52 1.20 -2.36
C LEU A 38 5.92 -0.22 -1.94
N SER A 39 6.43 -1.04 -2.87
CA SER A 39 6.89 -2.39 -2.54
C SER A 39 8.03 -2.35 -1.53
N GLY A 40 9.03 -1.49 -1.74
CA GLY A 40 10.15 -1.33 -0.83
C GLY A 40 9.77 -0.81 0.57
N GLU A 41 8.81 0.11 0.67
CA GLU A 41 8.31 0.57 1.98
C GLU A 41 7.49 -0.53 2.69
N LEU A 42 6.60 -1.20 1.96
CA LEU A 42 5.74 -2.25 2.51
C LEU A 42 6.52 -3.51 2.92
N SER A 43 7.58 -3.88 2.20
CA SER A 43 8.40 -5.04 2.56
C SER A 43 9.05 -4.84 3.93
N SER A 44 9.57 -3.63 4.22
CA SER A 44 10.10 -3.27 5.53
C SER A 44 9.05 -3.42 6.64
N TYR A 45 7.79 -3.04 6.39
CA TYR A 45 6.71 -3.23 7.36
C TYR A 45 6.29 -4.69 7.54
N VAL A 46 6.33 -5.50 6.49
CA VAL A 46 6.03 -6.92 6.60
C VAL A 46 7.09 -7.62 7.44
N GLU A 47 8.37 -7.37 7.16
CA GLU A 47 9.50 -7.92 7.92
C GLU A 47 9.44 -7.48 9.39
N GLY A 48 9.34 -6.17 9.65
CA GLY A 48 9.27 -5.65 11.02
C GLY A 48 7.97 -6.03 11.76
N GLY A 49 6.88 -6.25 11.03
CA GLY A 49 5.58 -6.58 11.60
C GLY A 49 5.55 -7.96 12.27
N GLN A 50 6.33 -8.93 11.78
CA GLN A 50 6.38 -10.27 12.39
C GLN A 50 7.02 -10.21 13.78
N GLU A 51 8.11 -9.46 13.89
CA GLU A 51 8.76 -9.22 15.17
C GLU A 51 7.86 -8.40 16.11
N MET A 52 7.15 -7.41 15.58
CA MET A 52 6.18 -6.63 16.37
C MET A 52 5.05 -7.50 16.91
N LEU A 53 4.49 -8.43 16.12
CA LEU A 53 3.46 -9.38 16.60
C LEU A 53 3.98 -10.23 17.76
N ARG A 54 5.22 -10.72 17.66
CA ARG A 54 5.88 -11.49 18.72
C ARG A 54 6.01 -10.66 20.00
N LEU A 55 6.47 -9.41 19.89
CA LEU A 55 6.65 -8.51 21.03
C LEU A 55 5.32 -8.15 21.69
N LEU A 56 4.27 -7.87 20.91
CA LEU A 56 2.94 -7.58 21.44
C LEU A 56 2.38 -8.79 22.22
N GLY A 57 2.58 -10.01 21.72
CA GLY A 57 2.18 -11.24 22.41
C GLY A 57 2.85 -11.38 23.77
N LEU A 58 4.17 -11.19 23.83
CA LEU A 58 4.93 -11.22 25.09
C LEU A 58 4.49 -10.13 26.06
N MET A 59 4.23 -8.91 25.57
CA MET A 59 3.71 -7.81 26.38
C MET A 59 2.33 -8.15 26.96
N LYS A 60 1.47 -8.75 26.15
CA LYS A 60 0.13 -9.14 26.58
C LYS A 60 0.20 -10.22 27.66
N GLU A 61 0.99 -11.27 27.46
CA GLU A 61 1.20 -12.34 28.44
C GLU A 61 1.76 -11.80 29.77
N ALA A 62 2.76 -10.91 29.70
CA ALA A 62 3.33 -10.28 30.88
C ALA A 62 2.30 -9.44 31.65
N THR A 63 1.45 -8.70 30.92
CA THR A 63 0.38 -7.89 31.52
C THR A 63 -0.68 -8.77 32.19
N GLU A 64 -1.07 -9.87 31.55
CA GLU A 64 -2.02 -10.85 32.11
C GLU A 64 -1.46 -11.55 33.36
N ALA A 65 -0.14 -11.74 33.44
CA ALA A 65 0.57 -12.22 34.62
C ALA A 65 0.74 -11.15 35.73
N GLY A 66 0.20 -9.94 35.55
CA GLY A 66 0.28 -8.84 36.52
C GLY A 66 1.58 -8.04 36.47
N THR A 67 2.42 -8.24 35.45
CA THR A 67 3.65 -7.45 35.27
C THR A 67 3.29 -6.06 34.73
N VAL A 68 3.82 -5.02 35.39
CA VAL A 68 3.69 -3.65 34.90
C VAL A 68 4.75 -3.39 33.83
N LEU A 69 4.31 -3.13 32.60
CA LEU A 69 5.21 -2.84 31.48
C LEU A 69 5.67 -1.38 31.50
N PRO A 70 6.98 -1.11 31.32
CA PRO A 70 7.51 0.24 31.26
C PRO A 70 7.36 0.83 29.85
N PHE A 71 6.12 1.17 29.46
CA PHE A 71 5.88 1.82 28.17
C PHE A 71 6.55 3.19 28.12
N LYS A 72 7.32 3.42 27.07
CA LYS A 72 7.78 4.75 26.67
C LYS A 72 6.77 5.34 25.69
N GLU A 73 6.57 6.64 25.76
CA GLU A 73 5.74 7.34 24.79
C GLU A 73 6.24 7.05 23.37
N PHE A 74 5.31 6.66 22.51
CA PHE A 74 5.58 6.32 21.12
C PHE A 74 5.05 7.43 20.21
N GLU A 75 5.93 7.96 19.37
CA GLU A 75 5.57 8.85 18.28
C GLU A 75 5.46 8.06 16.98
N PRO A 76 4.26 7.97 16.36
CA PRO A 76 4.09 7.30 15.08
C PRO A 76 5.01 7.86 13.99
N PRO A 77 5.79 7.02 13.29
CA PRO A 77 6.54 7.45 12.13
C PRO A 77 5.59 7.73 10.95
N LYS A 78 6.04 8.60 10.03
CA LYS A 78 5.35 8.90 8.77
C LYS A 78 5.70 7.90 7.68
N ASP A 79 4.75 7.65 6.79
CA ASP A 79 4.92 6.80 5.60
C ASP A 79 5.35 7.68 4.41
N ILE A 80 6.64 8.02 4.34
CA ILE A 80 7.17 9.02 3.41
C ILE A 80 6.89 8.64 1.96
N LEU A 81 7.05 7.37 1.60
CA LEU A 81 6.88 6.93 0.21
C LEU A 81 5.40 6.83 -0.13
N TYR A 82 4.55 6.30 0.76
CA TYR A 82 3.11 6.30 0.56
C TYR A 82 2.52 7.70 0.40
N GLU A 83 2.86 8.64 1.28
CA GLU A 83 2.37 10.02 1.19
C GLU A 83 2.78 10.68 -0.12
N ALA A 84 4.03 10.48 -0.55
CA ALA A 84 4.53 11.01 -1.82
C ALA A 84 3.83 10.40 -3.06
N GLN A 85 3.36 9.16 -2.96
CA GLN A 85 2.75 8.40 -4.05
C GLN A 85 1.21 8.38 -4.03
N ALA A 86 0.56 8.98 -3.03
CA ALA A 86 -0.89 8.92 -2.86
C ALA A 86 -1.69 9.34 -4.12
N LYS A 87 -1.21 10.36 -4.84
CA LYS A 87 -1.82 10.85 -6.09
C LYS A 87 -1.69 9.87 -7.28
N ASN A 88 -0.72 8.95 -7.22
CA ASN A 88 -0.39 8.02 -8.29
C ASN A 88 -1.01 6.63 -8.08
N LEU A 89 -1.71 6.39 -6.97
CA LEU A 89 -2.31 5.07 -6.68
C LEU A 89 -3.26 4.59 -7.77
N GLY A 90 -3.95 5.51 -8.46
CA GLY A 90 -4.82 5.17 -9.58
C GLY A 90 -4.10 4.48 -10.75
N LEU A 91 -2.80 4.70 -10.91
CA LEU A 91 -1.98 4.09 -11.96
C LEU A 91 -1.75 2.58 -11.73
N LEU A 92 -1.89 2.10 -10.50
CA LEU A 92 -1.77 0.68 -10.14
C LEU A 92 -3.01 -0.12 -10.54
N GLY A 93 -4.10 0.54 -10.91
CA GLY A 93 -5.41 -0.10 -11.08
C GLY A 93 -6.15 -0.29 -9.76
N ALA A 94 -7.47 -0.45 -9.86
CA ALA A 94 -8.39 -0.33 -8.73
C ALA A 94 -8.12 -1.32 -7.59
N ASP A 95 -7.82 -2.58 -7.92
CA ASP A 95 -7.62 -3.64 -6.92
C ASP A 95 -6.36 -3.37 -6.07
N MET A 96 -5.25 -3.02 -6.72
CA MET A 96 -4.00 -2.69 -6.01
C MET A 96 -4.13 -1.38 -5.24
N ALA A 97 -4.74 -0.35 -5.80
CA ALA A 97 -4.98 0.92 -5.09
C ALA A 97 -5.78 0.71 -3.80
N LYS A 98 -6.83 -0.13 -3.85
CA LYS A 98 -7.62 -0.52 -2.68
C LYS A 98 -6.81 -1.32 -1.66
N ASP A 99 -5.98 -2.25 -2.12
CA ASP A 99 -5.12 -3.07 -1.27
C ASP A 99 -4.07 -2.19 -0.55
N VAL A 100 -3.41 -1.27 -1.26
CA VAL A 100 -2.47 -0.29 -0.69
C VAL A 100 -3.16 0.53 0.39
N ALA A 101 -4.26 1.21 0.06
CA ALA A 101 -4.99 2.03 1.02
C ALA A 101 -5.40 1.23 2.27
N TYR A 102 -5.88 0.00 2.10
CA TYR A 102 -6.24 -0.86 3.23
C TYR A 102 -5.04 -1.18 4.12
N VAL A 103 -3.93 -1.63 3.55
CA VAL A 103 -2.75 -2.05 4.30
C VAL A 103 -2.18 -0.88 5.10
N TYR A 104 -1.99 0.29 4.48
CA TYR A 104 -1.48 1.48 5.17
C TYR A 104 -2.43 1.96 6.27
N GLN A 105 -3.76 1.94 6.03
CA GLN A 105 -4.71 2.33 7.07
C GLN A 105 -4.72 1.36 8.26
N ARG A 106 -4.47 0.06 8.05
CA ARG A 106 -4.29 -0.90 9.15
C ARG A 106 -3.02 -0.65 9.95
N ILE A 107 -1.91 -0.35 9.27
CA ILE A 107 -0.64 0.02 9.91
C ILE A 107 -0.82 1.31 10.73
N ASN A 108 -1.47 2.32 10.16
CA ASN A 108 -1.76 3.57 10.86
C ASN A 108 -2.70 3.36 12.06
N GLY A 109 -3.71 2.49 11.93
CA GLY A 109 -4.59 2.10 13.02
C GLY A 109 -3.83 1.45 14.18
N PHE A 110 -2.87 0.56 13.88
CA PHE A 110 -1.94 0.03 14.87
C PHE A 110 -1.14 1.16 15.55
N ARG A 111 -0.46 2.01 14.77
CA ARG A 111 0.40 3.07 15.32
C ARG A 111 -0.36 4.04 16.21
N THR A 112 -1.58 4.41 15.82
CA THR A 112 -2.46 5.29 16.60
C THR A 112 -2.90 4.60 17.89
N GLY A 113 -3.35 3.35 17.81
CA GLY A 113 -3.73 2.57 19.00
C GLY A 113 -2.57 2.39 19.98
N TYR A 114 -1.37 2.10 19.46
CA TYR A 114 -0.18 1.93 20.27
C TYR A 114 0.28 3.26 20.90
N ALA A 115 0.23 4.37 20.17
CA ALA A 115 0.51 5.70 20.72
C ALA A 115 -0.43 6.05 21.88
N ILE A 116 -1.74 5.82 21.71
CA ILE A 116 -2.73 6.02 22.78
C ILE A 116 -2.40 5.15 23.99
N LEU A 117 -2.11 3.87 23.77
CA LEU A 117 -1.73 2.94 24.85
C LEU A 117 -0.51 3.46 25.62
N THR A 118 0.58 3.80 24.91
CA THR A 118 1.81 4.25 25.57
C THR A 118 1.64 5.54 26.39
N ARG A 119 0.69 6.40 26.02
CA ARG A 119 0.35 7.61 26.80
C ARG A 119 -0.53 7.32 28.01
N ALA A 120 -1.55 6.47 27.84
CA ALA A 120 -2.56 6.22 28.86
C ALA A 120 -2.24 5.03 29.79
N HIS A 121 -1.20 4.24 29.53
CA HIS A 121 -0.95 2.96 30.22
C HIS A 121 -0.94 3.03 31.77
N LYS A 122 -0.56 4.16 32.36
CA LYS A 122 -0.52 4.35 33.82
C LYS A 122 -1.91 4.49 34.45
N GLU A 123 -2.90 4.88 33.66
CA GLU A 123 -4.29 5.10 34.08
C GLU A 123 -5.18 3.89 33.78
N LEU A 124 -4.68 2.94 32.98
CA LEU A 124 -5.39 1.75 32.54
C LEU A 124 -5.20 0.57 33.50
N LYS A 125 -6.24 -0.23 33.66
CA LYS A 125 -6.17 -1.52 34.35
C LYS A 125 -5.40 -2.54 33.48
N PRO A 126 -4.77 -3.56 34.07
CA PRO A 126 -4.02 -4.57 33.32
C PRO A 126 -4.84 -5.25 32.21
N ASN A 127 -6.12 -5.55 32.44
CA ASN A 127 -7.00 -6.14 31.43
C ASN A 127 -7.29 -5.19 30.24
N GLU A 128 -7.31 -3.87 30.48
CA GLU A 128 -7.50 -2.85 29.45
C GLU A 128 -6.23 -2.68 28.60
N VAL A 129 -5.05 -2.74 29.24
CA VAL A 129 -3.74 -2.79 28.56
C VAL A 129 -3.65 -4.04 27.67
N ALA A 130 -3.95 -5.22 28.22
CA ALA A 130 -3.94 -6.48 27.45
C ALA A 130 -4.93 -6.46 26.27
N SER A 131 -6.13 -5.88 26.46
CA SER A 131 -7.12 -5.71 25.39
C SER A 131 -6.63 -4.77 24.29
N SER A 132 -5.92 -3.70 24.65
CA SER A 132 -5.33 -2.73 23.72
C SER A 132 -4.20 -3.35 22.89
N LEU A 133 -3.34 -4.14 23.54
CA LEU A 133 -2.29 -4.92 22.87
C LEU A 133 -2.89 -5.93 21.89
N ALA A 134 -3.93 -6.67 22.30
CA ALA A 134 -4.64 -7.59 21.41
C ALA A 134 -5.31 -6.88 20.21
N ALA A 135 -5.78 -5.64 20.39
CA ALA A 135 -6.30 -4.84 19.27
C ALA A 135 -5.19 -4.44 18.29
N CYS A 136 -4.01 -4.06 18.81
CA CYS A 136 -2.82 -3.77 18.01
C CYS A 136 -2.38 -5.00 17.19
N GLU A 137 -2.32 -6.17 17.81
CA GLU A 137 -2.01 -7.45 17.15
C GLU A 137 -2.95 -7.73 15.98
N ARG A 138 -4.26 -7.57 16.20
CA ARG A 138 -5.27 -7.79 15.13
C ARG A 138 -5.05 -6.87 13.93
N MET A 139 -4.67 -5.61 14.16
CA MET A 139 -4.41 -4.66 13.08
C MET A 139 -3.18 -5.05 12.24
N ILE A 140 -2.09 -5.45 12.90
CA ILE A 140 -0.87 -5.92 12.19
C ILE A 140 -1.13 -7.24 11.47
N LYS A 141 -1.77 -8.21 12.12
CA LYS A 141 -2.06 -9.51 11.48
C LYS A 141 -2.92 -9.34 10.23
N ALA A 142 -3.99 -8.54 10.32
CA ALA A 142 -4.86 -8.27 9.18
C ALA A 142 -4.16 -7.48 8.05
N SER A 143 -3.15 -6.67 8.35
CA SER A 143 -2.36 -6.00 7.31
C SER A 143 -1.39 -6.96 6.63
N GLN A 144 -0.72 -7.83 7.38
CA GLN A 144 0.24 -8.80 6.85
C GLN A 144 -0.39 -9.80 5.86
N ASP A 145 -1.55 -10.36 6.20
CA ASP A 145 -2.26 -11.32 5.34
C ASP A 145 -2.52 -10.75 3.94
N ARG A 146 -2.84 -9.45 3.87
CA ARG A 146 -3.12 -8.76 2.60
C ARG A 146 -1.86 -8.22 1.94
N ALA A 147 -0.88 -7.80 2.72
CA ALA A 147 0.38 -7.25 2.23
C ALA A 147 1.17 -8.28 1.41
N ALA A 148 1.16 -9.56 1.79
CA ALA A 148 1.89 -10.60 1.05
C ALA A 148 1.42 -10.73 -0.42
N ARG A 149 0.11 -10.66 -0.67
CA ARG A 149 -0.44 -10.65 -2.04
C ARG A 149 -0.14 -9.34 -2.75
N LEU A 150 -0.30 -8.22 -2.05
CA LEU A 150 -0.04 -6.90 -2.61
C LEU A 150 1.42 -6.76 -3.07
N LEU A 151 2.39 -7.16 -2.26
CA LEU A 151 3.82 -7.12 -2.59
C LEU A 151 4.12 -7.86 -3.89
N ARG A 152 3.65 -9.10 -4.05
CA ARG A 152 3.82 -9.85 -5.31
C ARG A 152 3.27 -9.11 -6.52
N ASN A 153 2.11 -8.47 -6.37
CA ASN A 153 1.50 -7.71 -7.47
C ASN A 153 2.28 -6.42 -7.79
N LEU A 154 2.78 -5.72 -6.76
CA LEU A 154 3.60 -4.53 -6.92
C LEU A 154 4.94 -4.88 -7.58
N ASP A 155 5.61 -5.94 -7.14
CA ASP A 155 6.86 -6.43 -7.73
C ASP A 155 6.66 -6.85 -9.18
N SER A 156 5.56 -7.56 -9.47
CA SER A 156 5.20 -7.95 -10.84
C SER A 156 4.96 -6.73 -11.73
N LEU A 157 4.30 -5.68 -11.24
CA LEU A 157 4.09 -4.45 -12.01
C LEU A 157 5.41 -3.68 -12.19
N ALA A 158 6.22 -3.58 -11.14
CA ALA A 158 7.52 -2.92 -11.18
C ALA A 158 8.48 -3.56 -12.19
N ALA A 159 8.42 -4.88 -12.34
CA ALA A 159 9.23 -5.66 -13.28
C ALA A 159 8.59 -5.84 -14.68
N ALA A 160 7.37 -5.35 -14.91
CA ALA A 160 6.67 -5.56 -16.17
C ALA A 160 7.41 -4.93 -17.38
N GLU A 161 7.19 -5.49 -18.56
CA GLU A 161 7.63 -4.87 -19.81
C GLU A 161 6.54 -3.98 -20.40
N TYR A 162 6.95 -2.99 -21.18
CA TYR A 162 6.00 -2.11 -21.86
C TYR A 162 5.42 -2.82 -23.09
N GLU A 163 4.12 -3.09 -23.06
CA GLU A 163 3.37 -3.58 -24.22
C GLU A 163 2.39 -2.50 -24.72
N TRP A 164 2.45 -2.20 -26.02
CA TRP A 164 1.51 -1.33 -26.71
C TRP A 164 0.69 -2.12 -27.74
N PRO A 165 -0.63 -1.87 -27.89
CA PRO A 165 -1.46 -0.95 -27.11
C PRO A 165 -1.98 -1.59 -25.81
N ARG A 166 -2.03 -0.82 -24.73
CA ARG A 166 -2.77 -1.22 -23.53
C ARG A 166 -4.26 -1.05 -23.74
N LEU A 167 -4.90 -2.10 -24.22
CA LEU A 167 -6.36 -2.14 -24.24
C LEU A 167 -6.88 -2.07 -22.79
N PRO A 168 -7.88 -1.22 -22.50
CA PRO A 168 -8.51 -1.22 -21.19
C PRO A 168 -9.07 -2.63 -20.92
N ARG A 169 -8.53 -3.31 -19.90
CA ARG A 169 -9.06 -4.60 -19.46
C ARG A 169 -10.41 -4.35 -18.78
N VAL A 170 -11.48 -4.30 -19.56
CA VAL A 170 -12.84 -4.36 -19.03
C VAL A 170 -13.02 -5.76 -18.44
N LYS A 171 -12.90 -5.91 -17.12
CA LYS A 171 -13.36 -7.12 -16.43
C LYS A 171 -14.87 -7.23 -16.70
N ARG A 172 -15.28 -8.11 -17.62
CA ARG A 172 -16.68 -8.54 -17.71
C ARG A 172 -17.05 -9.11 -16.34
N LYS A 173 -18.09 -8.55 -15.70
CA LYS A 173 -18.73 -9.22 -14.57
C LYS A 173 -19.16 -10.60 -15.07
N SER A 174 -18.61 -11.69 -14.52
CA SER A 174 -19.25 -12.98 -14.66
C SER A 174 -20.60 -12.85 -13.98
N VAL A 175 -21.66 -12.96 -14.78
CA VAL A 175 -23.00 -13.16 -14.26
C VAL A 175 -23.05 -14.64 -13.93
N ASP A 176 -22.85 -14.97 -12.66
CA ASP A 176 -23.12 -16.32 -12.17
C ASP A 176 -24.65 -16.46 -12.11
N HIS A 177 -25.17 -17.41 -12.90
CA HIS A 177 -26.57 -17.88 -12.88
C HIS A 177 -26.67 -19.12 -12.00
#